data_AF-A0A6J5DMW3-F1
#
_entry.id   AF-A0A6J5DMW3-F1
#
_cell.length_a   1.000
_cell.length_b   1.000
_cell.length_c   1.000
_cell.angle_alpha   90.00
_cell.angle_beta   90.00
_cell.angle_gamma   90.00
#
_symmetry.space_group_name_H-M   'P 1'
#
loop_
_entity.id
_entity.type
_entity.pdbx_description
1 polymer ?
#
loop_
_entity_poly.entity_id
_entity_poly.type
_entity_poly.pdbx_seq_one_letter_code
_entity_poly.pdbx_strand_id
1 'polypeptide(L)'
;MADVSLIEEIQTYADGRHSDVARGAETPALAALMVEKYGEGIAKTVRLFGADNSHIEREIDRLFREIDPQYQRDRQYRFEARPAGLSINGEVY
;
A
#
# COMPACT_ATOMS: atom_id res chain seq x y z
N MET A 1 27.12 -7.46 -2.02
CA MET A 1 25.68 -7.13 -2.10
C MET A 1 25.58 -5.66 -1.76
N ALA A 2 24.95 -4.84 -2.60
CA ALA A 2 24.70 -3.46 -2.22
C ALA A 2 23.74 -3.48 -1.02
N ASP A 3 24.09 -2.75 0.04
CA ASP A 3 23.26 -2.59 1.22
C ASP A 3 22.14 -1.61 0.82
N VAL A 4 20.99 -2.14 0.39
CA VAL A 4 19.85 -1.33 -0.02
C VAL A 4 19.10 -0.92 1.23
N SER A 5 18.84 0.38 1.38
CA SER A 5 18.01 0.88 2.48
C SER A 5 16.57 0.37 2.33
N LEU A 6 15.89 0.07 3.44
CA LEU A 6 14.47 -0.30 3.42
C LEU A 6 13.59 0.76 2.75
N ILE A 7 14.02 2.04 2.79
CA ILE A 7 13.35 3.12 2.09
C ILE A 7 13.51 3.00 0.57
N GLU A 8 14.73 2.70 0.10
CA GLU A 8 15.01 2.53 -1.33
C GLU A 8 14.25 1.33 -1.91
N GLU A 9 14.11 0.25 -1.13
CA GLU A 9 13.30 -0.90 -1.51
C GLU A 9 11.81 -0.52 -1.65
N ILE A 10 11.25 0.22 -0.70
CA ILE A 10 9.85 0.69 -0.76
C ILE A 10 9.63 1.64 -1.94
N GLN A 11 10.58 2.54 -2.20
CA GLN A 11 10.53 3.46 -3.34
C GLN A 11 10.57 2.69 -4.66
N THR A 12 11.48 1.72 -4.78
CA THR A 12 11.58 0.86 -5.97
C THR A 12 10.29 0.08 -6.22
N TYR A 13 9.68 -0.45 -5.15
CA TYR A 13 8.39 -1.12 -5.24
C TYR A 13 7.28 -0.17 -5.72
N ALA A 14 7.24 1.06 -5.18
CA ALA A 14 6.28 2.08 -5.56
C ALA A 14 6.47 2.57 -7.01
N ASP A 15 7.70 2.72 -7.48
CA ASP A 15 8.01 3.10 -8.86
C ASP A 15 7.48 2.06 -9.86
N GLY A 16 7.59 0.77 -9.52
CA GLY A 16 6.99 -0.31 -10.30
C GLY A 16 5.47 -0.16 -10.42
N ARG A 17 4.81 0.15 -9.30
CA ARG A 17 3.35 0.41 -9.26
C ARG A 17 2.96 1.67 -10.03
N HIS A 18 3.75 2.75 -9.95
CA HIS A 18 3.55 3.94 -10.77
C HIS A 18 3.63 3.63 -12.27
N SER A 19 4.62 2.83 -12.68
CA SER A 19 4.76 2.38 -14.07
C SER A 19 3.55 1.56 -14.52
N ASP A 20 3.04 0.67 -13.66
CA ASP A 20 1.84 -0.13 -13.92
C ASP A 20 0.57 0.73 -14.08
N VAL A 21 0.43 1.78 -13.27
CA VAL A 21 -0.65 2.77 -13.43
C VAL A 21 -0.49 3.56 -14.73
N ALA A 22 0.72 4.05 -15.02
CA ALA A 22 0.98 4.86 -16.21
C ALA A 22 0.70 4.11 -17.52
N ARG A 23 0.97 2.80 -17.55
CA ARG A 23 0.66 1.93 -18.70
C ARG A 23 -0.76 1.35 -18.70
N GLY A 24 -1.58 1.71 -17.71
CA GLY A 24 -2.98 1.29 -17.60
C GLY A 24 -3.20 -0.17 -17.16
N ALA A 25 -2.19 -0.81 -16.59
CA ALA A 25 -2.28 -2.18 -16.11
C ALA A 25 -2.88 -2.29 -14.69
N GLU A 26 -2.74 -1.23 -13.89
CA GLU A 26 -3.36 -1.11 -12.57
C GLU A 26 -4.11 0.21 -12.45
N THR A 27 -5.10 0.24 -11.56
CA THR A 27 -5.72 1.50 -11.15
C THR A 27 -4.89 2.16 -10.05
N PRO A 28 -4.90 3.50 -9.93
CA PRO A 28 -4.28 4.21 -8.81
C PRO A 28 -4.66 3.62 -7.44
N ALA A 29 -5.96 3.34 -7.23
CA ALA A 29 -6.49 2.79 -6.00
C ALA A 29 -5.90 1.41 -5.63
N LEU A 30 -5.75 0.52 -6.62
CA LEU A 30 -5.16 -0.80 -6.42
C LEU A 30 -3.66 -0.69 -6.16
N ALA A 31 -2.95 0.07 -6.99
CA ALA A 31 -1.52 0.28 -6.89
C ALA A 31 -1.13 0.87 -5.53
N ALA A 32 -1.83 1.91 -5.08
CA ALA A 32 -1.61 2.53 -3.78
C ALA A 32 -1.89 1.54 -2.63
N LEU A 33 -2.98 0.77 -2.70
CA LEU A 33 -3.25 -0.28 -1.70
C LEU A 33 -2.13 -1.30 -1.61
N MET A 34 -1.57 -1.73 -2.75
CA MET A 34 -0.45 -2.68 -2.77
C MET A 34 0.80 -2.08 -2.09
N VAL A 35 1.12 -0.82 -2.35
CA VAL A 35 2.22 -0.10 -1.67
C VAL A 35 1.96 0.02 -0.16
N GLU A 36 0.74 0.38 0.24
CA GLU A 36 0.35 0.47 1.66
C GLU A 36 0.58 -0.89 2.37
N LYS A 37 0.10 -2.00 1.80
CA LYS A 37 0.20 -3.32 2.43
C LYS A 37 1.62 -3.88 2.43
N TYR A 38 2.36 -3.67 1.34
CA TYR A 38 3.78 -4.05 1.28
C TYR A 38 4.59 -3.28 2.33
N GLY A 39 4.42 -1.96 2.39
CA GLY A 39 5.08 -1.08 3.34
C GLY A 39 4.72 -1.38 4.80
N GLU A 40 3.44 -1.58 5.11
CA GLU A 40 2.98 -1.96 6.46
C GLU A 40 3.66 -3.26 6.94
N GLY A 41 3.87 -4.23 6.05
CA GLY A 41 4.60 -5.46 6.36
C GLY A 41 6.06 -5.21 6.75
N ILE A 42 6.74 -4.32 6.03
CA ILE A 42 8.12 -3.91 6.34
C ILE A 42 8.16 -3.13 7.66
N ALA A 43 7.32 -2.11 7.81
CA ALA A 43 7.25 -1.30 9.02
C ALA A 43 6.98 -2.15 10.27
N LYS A 44 6.07 -3.14 10.17
CA LYS A 44 5.81 -4.11 11.23
C LYS A 44 7.04 -4.94 11.55
N THR A 45 7.76 -5.42 10.55
CA THR A 45 8.99 -6.20 10.73
C THR A 45 10.05 -5.39 11.49
N VAL A 46 10.31 -4.15 11.07
CA VAL A 46 11.28 -3.25 11.73
C VAL A 46 10.92 -3.03 13.20
N ARG A 47 9.64 -2.78 13.48
CA ARG A 47 9.13 -2.65 14.85
C ARG A 47 9.33 -3.92 15.67
N LEU A 48 9.11 -5.11 15.08
CA LEU A 48 9.32 -6.39 15.77
C LEU A 48 10.80 -6.66 16.11
N PHE A 49 11.72 -6.09 15.34
CA PHE A 49 13.15 -6.10 15.65
C PHE A 49 13.59 -5.01 16.63
N GLY A 50 12.64 -4.23 17.19
CA GLY A 50 12.91 -3.22 18.21
C GLY A 50 13.48 -1.90 17.68
N ALA A 51 13.39 -1.65 16.37
CA ALA A 51 13.84 -0.41 15.75
C ALA A 51 12.67 0.57 15.54
N ASP A 52 12.98 1.87 15.53
CA ASP A 52 12.02 2.92 15.15
C ASP A 52 11.70 2.80 13.65
N ASN A 53 10.40 2.77 13.34
CA ASN A 53 9.89 2.67 11.98
C ASN A 53 9.16 3.94 11.53
N SER A 54 9.18 5.03 12.33
CA SER A 54 8.41 6.25 12.04
C SER A 54 8.73 6.88 10.68
N HIS A 55 9.98 6.78 10.23
CA HIS A 55 10.42 7.28 8.92
C HIS A 55 9.88 6.43 7.78
N ILE A 56 9.76 5.11 7.98
CA ILE A 56 9.18 4.18 7.02
C ILE A 56 7.68 4.45 6.87
N GLU A 57 6.97 4.61 7.99
CA GLU A 57 5.53 4.91 7.98
C GLU A 57 5.22 6.24 7.25
N ARG A 58 6.04 7.27 7.48
CA ARG A 58 5.91 8.55 6.77
C ARG A 58 6.14 8.40 5.26
N GLU A 59 7.11 7.60 4.86
CA GLU A 59 7.41 7.41 3.44
C GLU A 59 6.31 6.60 2.73
N ILE A 60 5.76 5.58 3.39
CA ILE A 60 4.62 4.82 2.87
C ILE A 60 3.41 5.73 2.68
N ASP A 61 3.08 6.57 3.68
CA ASP A 61 1.96 7.52 3.57
C ASP A 61 2.18 8.54 2.45
N ARG A 62 3.41 9.01 2.26
CA ARG A 62 3.78 9.90 1.15
C ARG A 62 3.54 9.23 -0.21
N LEU A 63 4.12 8.06 -0.43
CA LEU A 63 4.02 7.29 -1.69
C LEU A 63 2.58 6.86 -1.99
N PHE A 64 1.84 6.43 -0.96
CA PHE A 64 0.44 6.06 -1.08
C PHE A 64 -0.41 7.21 -1.63
N ARG A 65 -0.24 8.42 -1.09
CA ARG A 65 -0.98 9.63 -1.53
C ARG A 65 -0.54 10.13 -2.90
N GLU A 66 0.72 9.88 -3.26
CA GLU A 66 1.26 10.23 -4.58
C GLU A 66 0.67 9.33 -5.68
N ILE A 67 0.57 8.03 -5.42
CA ILE A 67 -0.04 7.07 -6.36
C ILE A 67 -1.55 7.28 -6.46
N ASP A 68 -2.23 7.50 -5.32
CA ASP A 68 -3.68 7.69 -5.26
C ASP A 68 -4.04 9.07 -4.65
N PRO A 69 -4.17 10.12 -5.49
CA PRO A 69 -4.65 11.42 -5.04
C PRO A 69 -6.09 11.41 -4.52
N GLN A 70 -6.87 10.37 -4.82
CA GLN A 70 -8.27 10.21 -4.40
C GLN A 70 -8.43 9.30 -3.19
N TYR A 71 -7.34 8.96 -2.51
CA TYR A 71 -7.26 7.93 -1.47
C TYR A 71 -8.32 7.99 -0.38
N GLN A 72 -8.79 9.19 0.00
CA GLN A 72 -9.82 9.34 1.02
C GLN A 72 -11.13 8.69 0.59
N ARG A 73 -11.53 8.94 -0.66
CA ARG A 73 -12.72 8.35 -1.27
C ARG A 73 -12.50 6.87 -1.55
N ASP A 74 -11.34 6.48 -2.05
CA ASP A 74 -11.10 5.07 -2.38
C ASP A 74 -10.98 4.20 -1.13
N ARG A 75 -10.47 4.75 -0.02
CA ARG A 75 -10.53 4.10 1.30
C ARG A 75 -11.96 3.96 1.80
N GLN A 76 -12.79 5.00 1.63
CA GLN A 76 -14.21 4.92 1.96
C GLN A 76 -14.92 3.84 1.13
N TYR A 77 -14.69 3.79 -0.18
CA TYR A 77 -15.25 2.75 -1.04
C TYR A 77 -14.79 1.35 -0.64
N ARG A 78 -13.53 1.17 -0.25
CA ARG A 78 -13.07 -0.13 0.28
C ARG A 78 -13.81 -0.54 1.54
N PHE A 79 -14.07 0.40 2.45
CA PHE A 79 -14.84 0.13 3.66
C PHE A 79 -16.30 -0.23 3.34
N GLU A 80 -16.94 0.55 2.45
CA GLU A 80 -18.33 0.35 2.03
C GLU A 80 -18.52 -0.95 1.24
N ALA A 81 -17.56 -1.32 0.39
CA ALA A 81 -17.64 -2.50 -0.46
C ALA A 81 -17.63 -3.82 0.33
N ARG A 82 -17.28 -3.81 1.62
CA ARG A 82 -17.12 -5.02 2.46
C ARG A 82 -16.42 -6.17 1.70
N PRO A 83 -15.23 -5.96 1.13
CA PRO A 83 -14.60 -6.94 0.24
C PRO A 83 -14.25 -8.28 0.92
N ALA A 84 -14.27 -8.33 2.26
CA ALA A 84 -14.11 -9.54 3.07
C ALA A 84 -15.43 -10.07 3.68
N GLY A 85 -16.58 -9.48 3.33
CA GLY A 85 -17.87 -10.09 3.62
C GLY A 85 -17.95 -11.38 2.83
N LEU A 86 -17.84 -12.53 3.51
CA LEU A 86 -18.06 -13.83 2.90
C LEU A 86 -19.52 -13.87 2.42
N SER A 87 -19.76 -13.60 1.14
CA SER A 87 -21.06 -13.86 0.54
C SER A 87 -21.16 -15.35 0.26
N ILE A 88 -21.58 -16.10 1.28
CA ILE A 88 -21.97 -17.50 1.11
C ILE A 88 -23.45 -17.48 0.75
N ASN A 89 -23.78 -17.91 -0.46
CA ASN A 89 -25.16 -17.96 -0.99
C ASN A 89 -25.90 -16.62 -1.11
N GLY A 90 -25.19 -15.50 -1.27
CA GLY A 90 -25.83 -14.19 -1.49
C GLY A 90 -26.28 -13.47 -0.21
N GLU A 91 -26.01 -14.02 0.97
CA GLU A 91 -26.17 -13.30 2.24
C GLU A 91 -24.84 -12.66 2.67
N VAL A 92 -24.90 -11.41 3.13
CA VAL A 92 -23.73 -10.67 3.63
C VAL A 92 -23.70 -10.80 5.15
N TYR A 93 -22.73 -11.53 5.69
CA TYR A 93 -22.46 -11.63 7.12
C TYR A 93 -21.55 -10.49 7.63
#